data_AF-N1PUB3-F1
#
_entry.id   AF-N1PUB3-F1
#
_cell.length_a   1.000
_cell.length_b   1.000
_cell.length_c   1.000
_cell.angle_alpha   90.00
_cell.angle_beta   90.00
_cell.angle_gamma   90.00
#
_symmetry.space_group_name_H-M   'P 1'
#
loop_
_entity.id
_entity.type
_entity.pdbx_description
1 polymer ?
#
loop_
_entity_poly.entity_id
_entity_poly.type
_entity_poly.pdbx_seq_one_letter_code
_entity_poly.pdbx_strand_id
1 'polypeptide(L)'
;MAGSESQSNRPRAVTQAQFFTQLGLDQNDDDHRRIFALMQQEASAGCRRMIASNRYDSPGQVSETAFRQEVLQVYRTAERDTRRLYDMGVVVGADGSANDNWVVRWMLWQVMHQPNGH
;
A
#
# COMPACT_ATOMS: atom_id res chain seq x y z
N MET A 1 -11.93 11.12 31.49
CA MET A 1 -10.52 11.10 31.03
C MET A 1 -10.54 10.50 29.63
N ALA A 2 -10.24 11.31 28.62
CA ALA A 2 -10.31 10.92 27.22
C ALA A 2 -9.06 10.10 26.85
N GLY A 3 -9.24 8.80 26.63
CA GLY A 3 -8.23 7.94 26.03
C GLY A 3 -8.21 8.15 24.52
N SER A 4 -7.42 9.13 24.07
CA SER A 4 -7.07 9.29 22.66
C SER A 4 -6.08 8.20 22.25
N GLU A 5 -6.57 6.96 22.12
CA GLU A 5 -5.79 5.87 21.53
C GLU A 5 -5.77 6.03 20.01
N SER A 6 -4.76 6.77 19.58
CA SER A 6 -4.03 6.71 18.33
C SER A 6 -4.63 5.84 17.22
N GLN A 7 -5.06 6.55 16.18
CA GLN A 7 -5.56 6.17 14.86
C GLN A 7 -4.66 5.23 14.01
N SER A 8 -3.85 4.36 14.61
CA SER A 8 -2.75 3.65 13.94
C SER A 8 -3.13 2.31 13.29
N ASN A 9 -4.41 1.91 13.29
CA ASN A 9 -4.84 0.60 12.77
C ASN A 9 -5.80 0.68 11.56
N ARG A 10 -5.95 1.85 10.93
CA ARG A 10 -7.02 2.10 9.96
C ARG A 10 -6.92 1.47 8.56
N PRO A 11 -5.77 1.06 7.99
CA PRO A 11 -5.76 0.56 6.61
C PRO A 11 -6.24 -0.90 6.46
N ARG A 12 -6.30 -1.71 7.52
CA ARG A 12 -6.56 -3.16 7.38
C ARG A 12 -8.01 -3.55 7.08
N ALA A 13 -8.99 -2.69 7.43
CA ALA A 13 -10.42 -2.99 7.30
C ALA A 13 -11.10 -2.26 6.13
N VAL A 14 -10.35 -1.47 5.36
CA VAL A 14 -10.89 -0.71 4.22
C VAL A 14 -11.19 -1.68 3.08
N THR A 15 -12.45 -1.73 2.63
CA THR A 15 -12.84 -2.52 1.45
C THR A 15 -12.36 -1.86 0.17
N GLN A 16 -12.26 -2.60 -0.94
CA GLN A 16 -11.87 -2.01 -2.23
C GLN A 16 -12.78 -0.85 -2.64
N ALA A 17 -14.10 -0.94 -2.42
CA ALA A 17 -15.03 0.16 -2.72
C ALA A 17 -14.74 1.43 -1.89
N GLN A 18 -14.41 1.27 -0.60
CA GLN A 18 -14.02 2.40 0.25
C GLN A 18 -12.68 2.99 -0.15
N PHE A 19 -11.72 2.15 -0.56
CA PHE A 19 -10.43 2.58 -1.08
C PHE A 19 -10.60 3.42 -2.36
N PHE A 20 -11.42 2.95 -3.30
CA PHE A 20 -11.75 3.69 -4.52
C PHE A 20 -12.39 5.04 -4.19
N THR A 21 -13.37 5.04 -3.28
CA THR A 21 -14.04 6.27 -2.83
C THR A 21 -13.05 7.27 -2.22
N GLN A 22 -12.11 6.81 -1.40
CA GLN A 22 -11.09 7.67 -0.77
C GLN A 22 -10.10 8.27 -1.78
N LEU A 23 -9.87 7.59 -2.89
CA LEU A 23 -9.00 8.05 -3.98
C LEU A 23 -9.76 8.79 -5.09
N GLY A 24 -11.09 8.90 -4.98
CA GLY A 24 -11.92 9.47 -6.05
C GLY A 24 -11.95 8.62 -7.33
N LEU A 25 -11.66 7.33 -7.23
CA LEU A 25 -11.71 6.39 -8.35
C LEU A 25 -13.12 5.82 -8.51
N ASP A 26 -13.54 5.62 -9.76
CA ASP A 26 -14.76 4.92 -10.11
C ASP A 26 -14.42 3.52 -10.63
N GLN A 27 -15.05 2.50 -10.05
CA GLN A 27 -14.88 1.11 -10.45
C GLN A 27 -15.51 0.77 -11.81
N ASN A 28 -16.40 1.62 -12.33
CA ASN A 28 -17.04 1.45 -13.63
C ASN A 28 -16.31 2.22 -14.75
N ASP A 29 -15.32 3.02 -14.40
CA ASP A 29 -14.50 3.77 -15.35
C ASP A 29 -13.27 2.93 -15.76
N ASP A 30 -13.12 2.70 -17.06
CA ASP A 30 -12.06 1.83 -17.58
C ASP A 30 -10.65 2.40 -17.38
N ASP A 31 -10.48 3.73 -17.38
CA ASP A 31 -9.19 4.37 -17.09
C ASP A 31 -8.83 4.20 -15.61
N HIS A 32 -9.78 4.38 -14.70
CA HIS A 32 -9.57 4.13 -13.27
C HIS A 32 -9.27 2.66 -12.97
N ARG A 33 -9.96 1.72 -13.64
CA ARG A 33 -9.66 0.29 -13.53
C ARG A 33 -8.27 -0.04 -14.04
N ARG A 34 -7.84 0.59 -15.14
CA ARG A 34 -6.48 0.43 -15.68
C ARG A 34 -5.43 0.93 -14.70
N ILE A 35 -5.62 2.12 -14.12
CA ILE A 35 -4.71 2.66 -13.10
C ILE A 35 -4.67 1.75 -11.88
N PHE A 36 -5.82 1.24 -11.41
CA PHE A 36 -5.84 0.29 -10.31
C PHE A 36 -5.10 -1.02 -10.62
N ALA A 37 -5.21 -1.54 -11.84
CA ALA A 37 -4.43 -2.70 -12.27
C ALA A 37 -2.91 -2.42 -12.26
N LEU A 38 -2.48 -1.22 -12.66
CA LEU A 38 -1.07 -0.81 -12.54
C LEU A 38 -0.62 -0.76 -11.08
N MET A 39 -1.44 -0.18 -10.19
CA MET A 39 -1.13 -0.15 -8.75
C MET A 39 -0.96 -1.58 -8.20
N GLN A 40 -1.80 -2.52 -8.62
CA GLN A 40 -1.68 -3.93 -8.21
C GLN A 40 -0.39 -4.57 -8.72
N GLN A 41 0.02 -4.28 -9.97
CA GLN A 41 1.27 -4.79 -10.53
C GLN A 41 2.49 -4.28 -9.77
N GLU A 42 2.53 -2.98 -9.44
CA GLU A 42 3.59 -2.37 -8.65
C GLU A 42 3.67 -2.98 -7.25
N ALA A 43 2.53 -3.11 -6.57
CA ALA A 43 2.45 -3.75 -5.26
C ALA A 43 2.84 -5.23 -5.32
N SER A 44 2.48 -5.96 -6.38
CA SER A 44 2.88 -7.35 -6.59
C SER A 44 4.36 -7.52 -6.85
N ALA A 45 4.98 -6.57 -7.58
CA ALA A 45 6.42 -6.52 -7.72
C ALA A 45 7.10 -6.27 -6.36
N GLY A 46 6.58 -5.34 -5.56
CA GLY A 46 7.10 -5.06 -4.22
C GLY A 46 6.96 -6.24 -3.25
N CYS A 47 5.79 -6.85 -3.20
CA CYS A 47 5.53 -8.05 -2.40
C CYS A 47 6.48 -9.20 -2.76
N ARG A 48 6.70 -9.45 -4.06
CA ARG A 48 7.67 -10.46 -4.52
C ARG A 48 9.10 -10.17 -4.08
N ARG A 49 9.55 -8.91 -4.15
CA ARG A 49 10.88 -8.50 -3.66
C ARG A 49 10.99 -8.71 -2.15
N MET A 50 10.00 -8.22 -1.41
CA MET A 50 9.96 -8.34 0.04
C MET A 50 9.97 -9.79 0.49
N ILE A 51 9.16 -10.67 -0.12
CA ILE A 51 9.18 -12.12 0.15
C ILE A 51 10.53 -12.73 -0.21
N ALA A 52 11.10 -12.39 -1.37
CA ALA A 52 12.40 -12.92 -1.80
C ALA A 52 13.53 -12.51 -0.86
N SER A 53 13.54 -11.27 -0.38
CA SER A 53 14.49 -10.77 0.63
C SER A 53 14.29 -11.42 2.00
N ASN A 54 13.03 -11.69 2.39
CA ASN A 54 12.70 -12.30 3.68
C ASN A 54 12.96 -13.82 3.75
N ARG A 55 13.35 -14.48 2.64
CA ARG A 55 13.72 -15.90 2.62
C ARG A 55 14.99 -16.21 3.42
N TYR A 56 15.81 -15.20 3.71
CA TYR A 56 17.08 -15.38 4.41
C TYR A 56 17.00 -15.17 5.93
N ASP A 57 16.08 -14.33 6.42
CA ASP A 57 16.00 -13.95 7.85
C ASP A 57 15.00 -14.76 8.68
N SER A 58 13.90 -15.26 8.08
CA SER A 58 13.00 -16.30 8.62
C SER A 58 11.82 -16.51 7.66
N PRO A 59 11.55 -17.74 7.18
CA PRO A 59 10.43 -17.98 6.26
C PRO A 59 9.09 -17.72 6.96
N GLY A 60 8.38 -16.67 6.51
CA GLY A 60 6.99 -16.39 6.94
C GLY A 60 6.79 -15.21 7.90
N GLN A 61 7.86 -14.56 8.40
CA GLN A 61 7.73 -13.33 9.19
C GLN A 61 8.32 -12.15 8.44
N VAL A 62 7.48 -11.41 7.71
CA VAL A 62 7.86 -10.08 7.20
C VAL A 62 7.87 -9.11 8.37
N SER A 63 9.02 -8.53 8.69
CA SER A 63 9.09 -7.51 9.74
C SER A 63 8.36 -6.23 9.31
N GLU A 64 7.75 -5.51 10.26
CA GLU A 64 7.10 -4.21 9.99
C GLU A 64 8.09 -3.20 9.36
N THR A 65 9.38 -3.29 9.71
CA THR A 65 10.44 -2.48 9.11
C THR A 65 10.64 -2.80 7.63
N ALA A 66 10.73 -4.09 7.27
CA ALA A 66 10.84 -4.52 5.87
C ALA A 66 9.58 -4.13 5.07
N PHE A 67 8.41 -4.27 5.69
CA PHE A 67 7.14 -3.85 5.09
C PHE A 67 7.10 -2.35 4.81
N ARG A 68 7.50 -1.52 5.80
CA ARG A 68 7.58 -0.06 5.62
C ARG A 68 8.61 0.34 4.57
N GLN A 69 9.78 -0.31 4.55
CA GLN A 69 10.79 -0.06 3.52
C GLN A 69 10.24 -0.36 2.12
N GLU A 70 9.49 -1.45 1.95
CA GLU A 70 8.88 -1.78 0.66
C GLU A 70 7.76 -0.81 0.29
N VAL A 71 6.95 -0.33 1.25
CA VAL A 71 5.97 0.74 1.02
C VAL A 71 6.63 1.98 0.43
N LEU A 72 7.73 2.43 1.03
CA LEU A 72 8.48 3.59 0.54
C LEU A 72 9.18 3.29 -0.78
N GLN A 73 9.62 2.05 -1.02
CA GLN A 73 10.24 1.64 -2.28
C GLN A 73 9.24 1.69 -3.43
N VAL A 74 8.06 1.07 -3.27
CA VAL A 74 6.99 1.09 -4.27
C VAL A 74 6.57 2.52 -4.56
N TYR A 75 6.38 3.35 -3.53
CA TYR A 75 6.07 4.77 -3.73
C TYR A 75 7.16 5.48 -4.55
N ARG A 76 8.44 5.28 -4.22
CA ARG A 76 9.57 5.91 -4.91
C ARG A 76 9.68 5.52 -6.38
N THR A 77 9.40 4.25 -6.71
CA THR A 77 9.52 3.72 -8.07
C THR A 77 8.21 3.73 -8.87
N ALA A 78 7.13 4.26 -8.28
CA ALA A 78 5.81 4.29 -8.91
C ALA A 78 5.82 5.06 -10.23
N GLU A 79 5.05 4.58 -11.20
CA GLU A 79 4.81 5.28 -12.45
C GLU A 79 4.07 6.60 -12.23
N ARG A 80 4.17 7.54 -13.17
CA ARG A 80 3.59 8.88 -13.03
C ARG A 80 2.09 8.86 -12.75
N ASP A 81 1.36 7.91 -13.33
CA ASP A 81 -0.09 7.84 -13.20
C ASP A 81 -0.52 7.31 -11.82
N THR A 82 0.15 6.27 -11.31
CA THR A 82 -0.09 5.70 -9.97
C THR A 82 0.46 6.59 -8.86
N ARG A 83 1.59 7.28 -9.11
CA ARG A 83 2.24 8.21 -8.19
C ARG A 83 1.29 9.28 -7.68
N ARG A 84 0.47 9.87 -8.56
CA ARG A 84 -0.51 10.90 -8.19
C ARG A 84 -1.51 10.40 -7.15
N LEU A 85 -1.90 9.13 -7.23
CA LEU A 85 -2.79 8.52 -6.25
C LEU A 85 -2.05 8.23 -4.94
N TYR A 86 -0.81 7.78 -5.02
CA TYR A 86 0.01 7.56 -3.84
C TYR A 86 0.38 8.86 -3.12
N ASP A 87 0.48 9.99 -3.81
CA ASP A 87 0.75 11.29 -3.19
C ASP A 87 -0.35 11.69 -2.19
N MET A 88 -1.61 11.29 -2.44
CA MET A 88 -2.71 11.44 -1.47
C MET A 88 -2.56 10.53 -0.23
N GLY A 89 -1.72 9.52 -0.36
CA GLY A 89 -1.45 8.49 0.63
C GLY A 89 -0.32 8.78 1.60
N VAL A 90 0.46 9.83 1.37
CA VAL A 90 1.73 10.08 2.06
C VAL A 90 1.47 10.43 3.53
N VAL A 91 2.13 9.68 4.42
CA VAL A 91 2.19 9.95 5.85
C VAL A 91 3.57 10.52 6.16
N VAL A 92 3.59 11.79 6.56
CA VAL A 92 4.82 12.53 6.84
C VAL A 92 5.21 12.39 8.30
N GLY A 93 6.49 12.16 8.57
CA GLY A 93 7.07 12.11 9.90
C GLY A 93 7.24 13.48 10.55
N ALA A 94 7.68 13.51 11.80
CA ALA A 94 7.95 14.77 12.52
C ALA A 94 9.07 15.62 11.88
N ASP A 95 9.91 14.99 11.06
CA ASP A 95 11.01 15.60 10.30
C ASP A 95 10.60 16.13 8.92
N GLY A 96 9.32 15.99 8.54
CA GLY A 96 8.83 16.39 7.22
C GLY A 96 9.14 15.37 6.11
N SER A 97 9.75 14.23 6.42
CA SER A 97 10.05 13.19 5.42
C SER A 97 8.87 12.21 5.27
N ALA A 98 8.73 11.63 4.07
CA ALA A 98 7.74 10.57 3.83
C ALA A 98 8.14 9.33 4.63
N ASN A 99 7.40 9.07 5.71
CA ASN A 99 7.68 7.97 6.64
C ASN A 99 6.86 6.72 6.30
N ASP A 100 5.66 6.90 5.74
CA ASP A 100 4.79 5.81 5.32
C ASP A 100 3.85 6.25 4.19
N ASN A 101 3.12 5.31 3.59
CA ASN A 101 2.11 5.59 2.59
C ASN A 101 0.92 4.65 2.77
N TRP A 102 -0.23 5.16 3.22
CA TRP A 102 -1.37 4.30 3.56
C TRP A 102 -1.99 3.62 2.33
N VAL A 103 -1.89 4.24 1.15
CA VAL A 103 -2.41 3.71 -0.12
C VAL A 103 -1.58 2.52 -0.56
N VAL A 104 -0.26 2.70 -0.66
CA VAL A 104 0.67 1.61 -1.01
C VAL A 104 0.65 0.50 0.04
N ARG A 105 0.58 0.87 1.32
CA ARG A 105 0.43 -0.07 2.43
C ARG A 105 -0.81 -0.95 2.28
N TRP A 106 -1.94 -0.35 1.92
CA TRP A 106 -3.17 -1.09 1.63
C TRP A 106 -2.99 -2.03 0.45
N MET A 107 -2.42 -1.56 -0.66
CA MET A 107 -2.18 -2.37 -1.86
C MET A 107 -1.29 -3.59 -1.59
N LEU A 108 -0.17 -3.40 -0.87
CA LEU A 108 0.72 -4.49 -0.47
C LEU A 108 0.00 -5.50 0.42
N TRP A 109 -0.80 -5.03 1.37
CA TRP A 109 -1.61 -5.91 2.21
C TRP A 109 -2.56 -6.76 1.37
N GLN A 110 -3.29 -6.14 0.42
CA GLN A 110 -4.25 -6.85 -0.43
C GLN A 110 -3.57 -7.95 -1.24
N VAL A 111 -2.43 -7.66 -1.86
CA VAL A 111 -1.69 -8.66 -2.64
C VAL A 111 -1.22 -9.82 -1.77
N MET A 112 -0.80 -9.57 -0.52
CA MET A 112 -0.36 -10.63 0.39
C MET A 112 -1.48 -11.55 0.87
N HIS A 113 -2.71 -11.03 0.98
CA HIS A 113 -3.85 -11.74 1.59
C HIS A 113 -4.94 -12.12 0.60
N GLN A 114 -4.86 -11.66 -0.65
CA GLN A 114 -5.64 -12.17 -1.78
C GLN A 114 -4.75 -13.04 -2.67
N PRO A 115 -4.28 -14.20 -2.18
CA PRO A 115 -3.30 -15.00 -2.91
C PRO A 115 -3.81 -15.57 -4.23
N ASN A 116 -5.12 -15.59 -4.50
CA ASN A 116 -5.76 -15.88 -5.77
C ASN A 116 -7.29 -15.73 -5.61
N GLY A 117 -7.90 -14.79 -6.30
CA GLY A 117 -9.35 -14.68 -6.41
C GLY A 117 -9.69 -14.34 -7.85
N HIS A 118 -9.57 -15.33 -8.72
CA HIS A 118 -9.97 -15.26 -10.12
C HIS A 118 -11.06 -16.30 -10.39
#